data_AF-A0A6L8E627-F1
#
_entry.id   AF-A0A6L8E627-F1
#
_cell.length_a   1.000
_cell.length_b   1.000
_cell.length_c   1.000
_cell.angle_alpha   90.00
_cell.angle_beta   90.00
_cell.angle_gamma   90.00
#
_symmetry.space_group_name_H-M   'P 1'
#
loop_
_entity.id
_entity.type
_entity.pdbx_description
1 polymer ?
#
loop_
_entity_poly.entity_id
_entity_poly.type
_entity_poly.pdbx_seq_one_letter_code
_entity_poly.pdbx_strand_id
1 'polypeptide(L)'
;MAARYLVAVALTASIAMAALACDASEDGDGAAAPASASGALATVDVGGVLAAVEVIERADLHDQNRVLALPETTAVHPAWLGQALRARTATAIVDWPAEVQDRVDAFLEALDPYIAALEADDLQAARATVKEAHNAYHALTGRAFEVLAEMAGLAGDSGGDHHH
;
A
#
# COMPACT_ATOMS: atom_id res chain seq x y z
N MET A 1 40.40 -14.25 -14.05
CA MET A 1 40.75 -13.14 -13.14
C MET A 1 39.49 -12.75 -12.39
N ALA A 2 39.40 -13.06 -11.10
CA ALA A 2 38.21 -12.85 -10.28
C ALA A 2 38.33 -11.51 -9.53
N ALA A 3 37.41 -10.58 -9.78
CA ALA A 3 37.32 -9.33 -9.05
C ALA A 3 36.34 -9.50 -7.88
N ARG A 4 36.87 -9.45 -6.66
CA ARG A 4 36.11 -9.44 -5.40
C ARG A 4 35.70 -8.00 -5.11
N TYR A 5 34.41 -7.69 -5.18
CA TYR A 5 33.89 -6.41 -4.68
C TYR A 5 33.36 -6.60 -3.25
N LEU A 6 34.15 -6.12 -2.30
CA LEU A 6 33.76 -5.85 -0.93
C LEU A 6 33.11 -4.46 -0.93
N VAL A 7 31.80 -4.37 -0.72
CA VAL A 7 31.15 -3.10 -0.38
C VAL A 7 30.65 -3.23 1.06
N ALA A 8 31.28 -2.44 1.92
CA ALA A 8 30.99 -2.37 3.33
C ALA A 8 29.65 -1.64 3.56
N VAL A 9 28.75 -2.31 4.27
CA VAL A 9 27.53 -1.74 4.84
C VAL A 9 27.92 -0.98 6.10
N ALA A 10 27.67 0.33 6.13
CA ALA A 10 27.52 1.09 7.37
C ALA A 10 26.94 2.47 7.08
N LEU A 11 25.68 2.70 7.45
CA LEU A 11 25.30 3.97 8.07
C LEU A 11 24.05 3.80 8.93
N THR A 12 24.29 3.69 10.24
CA THR A 12 23.31 3.87 11.30
C THR A 12 22.94 5.35 11.40
N ALA A 13 21.66 5.69 11.20
CA ALA A 13 21.12 7.00 11.55
C ALA A 13 20.11 6.82 12.70
N SER A 14 20.55 7.19 13.90
CA SER A 14 19.71 7.30 15.08
C SER A 14 18.90 8.60 15.01
N ILE A 15 17.56 8.51 15.01
CA ILE A 15 16.69 9.67 15.18
C ILE A 15 16.19 9.68 16.63
N ALA A 16 16.55 10.75 17.34
CA ALA A 16 16.15 11.01 18.71
C ALA A 16 14.67 11.43 18.78
N MET A 17 13.89 10.77 19.64
CA MET A 17 12.56 11.21 20.06
C MET A 17 12.70 12.39 21.03
N ALA A 18 12.16 13.55 20.66
CA ALA A 18 11.89 14.64 21.59
C ALA A 18 10.44 14.51 22.06
N ALA A 19 10.26 14.03 23.30
CA ALA A 19 9.00 14.13 24.02
C ALA A 19 8.83 15.57 24.51
N LEU A 20 7.81 16.26 24.01
CA LEU A 20 7.36 17.53 24.57
C LEU A 20 6.11 17.25 25.41
N ALA A 21 6.32 17.09 26.72
CA ALA A 21 5.25 17.15 27.70
C ALA A 21 4.98 18.61 28.03
N CYS A 22 3.74 19.06 27.89
CA CYS A 22 3.27 20.28 28.52
C CYS A 22 2.12 19.93 29.46
N ASP A 23 2.45 20.15 30.73
CA ASP A 23 1.64 20.25 31.93
C ASP A 23 0.61 21.38 31.85
N ALA A 24 -0.60 21.16 32.36
CA ALA A 24 -1.27 22.03 33.35
C ALA A 24 -2.77 21.74 33.47
N SER A 25 -3.18 21.57 34.72
CA SER A 25 -4.50 21.24 35.26
C SER A 25 -5.46 22.43 35.36
N GLU A 26 -6.77 22.19 35.20
CA GLU A 26 -7.83 23.03 35.78
C GLU A 26 -9.02 22.14 36.23
N ASP A 27 -9.25 22.11 37.55
CA ASP A 27 -10.39 21.46 38.20
C ASP A 27 -11.67 22.27 37.95
N GLY A 28 -12.64 21.66 37.27
CA GLY A 28 -13.95 22.26 37.01
C GLY A 28 -15.08 21.25 37.14
N ASP A 29 -15.73 21.23 38.31
CA ASP A 29 -17.01 20.56 38.56
C ASP A 29 -18.12 21.23 37.73
N GLY A 30 -18.23 20.84 36.46
CA GLY A 30 -19.29 21.24 35.54
C GLY A 30 -20.09 20.02 35.14
N ALA A 31 -21.36 19.96 35.58
CA ALA A 31 -22.30 18.88 35.27
C ALA A 31 -22.25 18.47 33.78
N ALA A 32 -21.82 17.24 33.54
CA ALA A 32 -21.69 16.67 32.20
C ALA A 32 -23.07 16.56 31.52
N ALA A 33 -23.34 17.46 30.59
CA ALA A 33 -24.30 17.18 29.52
C ALA A 33 -23.81 15.90 28.81
N PRO A 34 -24.71 14.96 28.42
CA PRO A 34 -24.29 13.79 27.66
C PRO A 34 -23.64 14.30 26.38
N ALA A 35 -22.32 14.11 26.29
CA ALA A 35 -21.58 14.33 25.07
C ALA A 35 -22.26 13.50 24.00
N SER A 36 -23.01 14.17 23.12
CA SER A 36 -23.41 13.57 21.86
C SER A 36 -22.11 13.09 21.24
N ALA A 37 -21.97 11.77 21.14
CA ALA A 37 -20.93 11.12 20.38
C ALA A 37 -21.18 11.42 18.90
N SER A 38 -21.04 12.69 18.52
CA SER A 38 -20.54 13.09 17.22
C SER A 38 -19.07 12.70 17.23
N GLY A 39 -18.82 11.39 17.32
CA GLY A 39 -17.53 10.81 17.06
C GLY A 39 -17.14 11.36 15.71
N ALA A 40 -16.10 12.19 15.70
CA ALA A 40 -15.51 12.71 14.50
C ALA A 40 -15.13 11.48 13.67
N LEU A 41 -16.02 11.07 12.78
CA LEU A 41 -15.66 10.25 11.65
C LEU A 41 -14.60 11.10 10.97
N ALA A 42 -13.32 10.77 11.18
CA ALA A 42 -12.25 11.34 10.42
C ALA A 42 -12.70 11.24 8.96
N THR A 43 -12.90 12.39 8.33
CA THR A 43 -13.34 12.43 6.95
C THR A 43 -12.27 11.70 6.16
N VAL A 44 -12.62 10.53 5.60
CA VAL A 44 -11.73 9.77 4.73
C VAL A 44 -11.18 10.74 3.68
N ASP A 45 -9.86 10.83 3.57
CA ASP A 45 -9.22 11.62 2.53
C ASP A 45 -9.32 10.89 1.20
N VAL A 46 -10.47 11.06 0.52
CA VAL A 46 -10.76 10.46 -0.79
C VAL A 46 -9.67 10.83 -1.81
N GLY A 47 -9.11 12.04 -1.74
CA GLY A 47 -8.03 12.47 -2.62
C GLY A 47 -6.75 11.69 -2.37
N GLY A 48 -6.38 11.51 -1.11
CA GLY A 48 -5.26 10.67 -0.68
C GLY A 48 -5.39 9.22 -1.13
N VAL A 49 -6.56 8.60 -0.94
CA VAL A 49 -6.85 7.22 -1.39
C VAL A 49 -6.72 7.09 -2.90
N LEU A 50 -7.33 7.98 -3.67
CA LEU A 50 -7.23 7.97 -5.14
C LEU A 50 -5.78 8.15 -5.62
N ALA A 51 -5.03 9.06 -4.99
CA ALA A 51 -3.63 9.27 -5.32
C ALA A 51 -2.77 8.03 -5.00
N ALA A 52 -3.02 7.34 -3.88
CA ALA A 52 -2.33 6.09 -3.56
C ALA A 52 -2.66 4.99 -4.57
N VAL A 53 -3.93 4.80 -4.92
CA VAL A 53 -4.33 3.83 -5.94
C VAL A 53 -3.61 4.10 -7.25
N GLU A 54 -3.57 5.35 -7.75
CA GLU A 54 -2.84 5.69 -8.98
C GLU A 54 -1.33 5.37 -8.88
N VAL A 55 -0.69 5.61 -7.73
CA VAL A 55 0.73 5.25 -7.54
C VAL A 55 0.93 3.73 -7.53
N ILE A 56 0.01 2.98 -6.93
CA ILE A 56 0.02 1.52 -6.90
C ILE A 56 -0.18 0.95 -8.31
N GLU A 57 -1.14 1.47 -9.07
CA GLU A 57 -1.41 1.10 -10.47
C GLU A 57 -0.17 1.32 -11.36
N ARG A 58 0.54 2.44 -11.16
CA ARG A 58 1.81 2.73 -11.87
C ARG A 58 2.99 1.84 -11.48
N ALA A 59 2.86 1.04 -10.42
CA ALA A 59 3.84 -0.01 -10.17
C ALA A 59 3.73 -1.15 -11.18
N ASP A 60 2.63 -1.24 -11.93
CA ASP A 60 2.47 -2.10 -13.09
C ASP A 60 2.71 -3.59 -12.78
N LEU A 61 2.24 -4.03 -11.61
CA LEU A 61 2.41 -5.42 -11.13
C LEU A 61 1.74 -6.44 -12.07
N HIS A 62 0.72 -6.01 -12.82
CA HIS A 62 0.12 -6.81 -13.87
C HIS A 62 1.10 -7.11 -15.01
N ASP A 63 1.72 -6.09 -15.60
CA ASP A 63 2.69 -6.31 -16.67
C ASP A 63 3.95 -6.99 -16.16
N GLN A 64 4.42 -6.65 -14.96
CA GLN A 64 5.57 -7.31 -14.34
C GLN A 64 5.33 -8.82 -14.18
N ASN A 65 4.16 -9.23 -13.68
CA ASN A 65 3.79 -10.64 -13.57
C ASN A 65 3.72 -11.31 -14.96
N ARG A 66 3.12 -10.65 -15.94
CA ARG A 66 3.04 -11.13 -17.33
C ARG A 66 4.43 -11.33 -17.94
N VAL A 67 5.30 -10.33 -17.86
CA VAL A 67 6.68 -10.36 -18.37
C VAL A 67 7.50 -11.42 -17.64
N LEU A 68 7.37 -11.51 -16.31
CA LEU A 68 8.04 -12.55 -15.53
C LEU A 68 7.50 -13.96 -15.79
N ALA A 69 6.34 -14.14 -16.41
CA ALA A 69 5.87 -15.46 -16.83
C ALA A 69 6.50 -15.92 -18.16
N LEU A 70 7.09 -15.00 -18.94
CA LEU A 70 7.67 -15.32 -20.25
C LEU A 70 9.00 -16.08 -20.12
N PRO A 71 9.24 -17.13 -20.93
CA PRO A 71 10.50 -17.89 -20.89
C PRO A 71 11.71 -17.07 -21.36
N GLU A 72 11.51 -16.06 -22.21
CA GLU A 72 12.56 -15.19 -22.73
C GLU A 72 13.06 -14.13 -21.72
N THR A 73 12.34 -13.91 -20.62
CA THR A 73 12.76 -12.97 -19.59
C THR A 73 13.97 -13.52 -18.84
N THR A 74 15.15 -12.93 -19.07
CA THR A 74 16.43 -13.43 -18.55
C THR A 74 17.03 -12.59 -17.44
N ALA A 75 16.41 -11.47 -17.08
CA ALA A 75 16.84 -10.59 -16.01
C ALA A 75 15.65 -9.86 -15.38
N VAL A 76 15.82 -9.38 -14.16
CA VAL A 76 14.91 -8.43 -13.51
C VAL A 76 15.06 -7.07 -14.20
N HIS A 77 13.95 -6.38 -14.48
CA HIS A 77 14.03 -5.05 -15.07
C HIS A 77 14.48 -4.02 -14.01
N PRO A 78 15.45 -3.14 -14.31
CA PRO A 78 16.07 -2.27 -13.30
C PRO A 78 15.11 -1.22 -12.68
N ALA A 79 13.97 -0.95 -13.32
CA ALA A 79 12.97 -0.01 -12.78
C ALA A 79 12.01 -0.63 -11.74
N TRP A 80 11.87 -1.96 -11.72
CA TRP A 80 10.80 -2.62 -10.95
C TRP A 80 10.95 -2.42 -9.45
N LEU A 81 12.17 -2.44 -8.91
CA LEU A 81 12.41 -2.20 -7.48
C LEU A 81 11.88 -0.81 -7.05
N GLY A 82 12.23 0.22 -7.82
CA GLY A 82 11.76 1.58 -7.53
C GLY A 82 10.24 1.73 -7.67
N GLN A 83 9.61 0.97 -8.58
CA GLN A 83 8.16 0.92 -8.72
C GLN A 83 7.50 0.26 -7.51
N ALA A 84 7.96 -0.92 -7.10
CA ALA A 84 7.43 -1.65 -5.96
C ALA A 84 7.57 -0.86 -4.65
N LEU A 85 8.73 -0.22 -4.42
CA LEU A 85 8.95 0.62 -3.23
C LEU A 85 8.01 1.84 -3.19
N ARG A 86 7.69 2.46 -4.34
CA ARG A 86 6.73 3.57 -4.41
C ARG A 86 5.30 3.11 -4.10
N ALA A 87 4.87 1.97 -4.64
CA ALA A 87 3.58 1.39 -4.29
C ALA A 87 3.48 1.06 -2.80
N ARG A 88 4.50 0.41 -2.22
CA ARG A 88 4.57 0.13 -0.78
C ARG A 88 4.45 1.39 0.06
N THR A 89 5.21 2.43 -0.31
CA THR A 89 5.21 3.71 0.41
C THR A 89 3.84 4.39 0.34
N ALA A 90 3.27 4.51 -0.86
CA ALA A 90 1.94 5.10 -1.03
C ALA A 90 0.86 4.36 -0.25
N THR A 91 0.94 3.03 -0.22
CA THR A 91 0.04 2.18 0.57
C THR A 91 0.18 2.46 2.07
N ALA A 92 1.40 2.59 2.58
CA ALA A 92 1.66 2.71 4.01
C ALA A 92 1.39 4.11 4.61
N ILE A 93 1.34 5.16 3.79
CA ILE A 93 1.20 6.56 4.28
C ILE A 93 -0.22 7.10 4.22
N VAL A 94 -1.13 6.40 3.53
CA VAL A 94 -2.52 6.84 3.36
C VAL A 94 -3.39 6.22 4.43
N ASP A 95 -4.28 7.02 5.01
CA ASP A 95 -5.34 6.55 5.89
C ASP A 95 -6.46 5.93 5.04
N TRP A 96 -6.42 4.60 4.93
CA TRP A 96 -7.42 3.84 4.18
C TRP A 96 -8.76 3.77 4.94
N PRO A 97 -9.90 3.68 4.23
CA PRO A 97 -11.17 3.31 4.85
C PRO A 97 -11.03 1.96 5.57
N ALA A 98 -11.67 1.81 6.73
CA ALA A 98 -11.56 0.61 7.55
C ALA A 98 -11.98 -0.66 6.78
N GLU A 99 -12.91 -0.52 5.84
CA GLU A 99 -13.43 -1.56 4.96
C GLU A 99 -12.42 -2.08 3.92
N VAL A 100 -11.26 -1.43 3.79
CA VAL A 100 -10.18 -1.77 2.86
C VAL A 100 -8.92 -2.26 3.60
N GLN A 101 -8.84 -2.08 4.92
CA GLN A 101 -7.61 -2.29 5.69
C GLN A 101 -7.07 -3.72 5.60
N ASP A 102 -7.95 -4.73 5.57
CA ASP A 102 -7.53 -6.14 5.43
C ASP A 102 -6.83 -6.40 4.08
N ARG A 103 -7.22 -5.68 3.02
CA ARG A 103 -6.56 -5.73 1.70
C ARG A 103 -5.27 -4.94 1.66
N VAL A 104 -5.19 -3.83 2.39
CA VAL A 104 -3.96 -3.05 2.57
C VAL A 104 -2.89 -3.93 3.20
N ASP A 105 -3.21 -4.57 4.32
CA ASP A 105 -2.28 -5.43 5.06
C ASP A 105 -1.83 -6.61 4.18
N ALA A 106 -2.76 -7.28 3.51
CA ALA A 106 -2.45 -8.38 2.60
C ALA A 106 -1.57 -7.96 1.42
N PHE A 107 -1.78 -6.77 0.85
CA PHE A 107 -0.94 -6.24 -0.21
C PHE A 107 0.47 -5.95 0.27
N LEU A 108 0.63 -5.31 1.43
CA LEU A 108 1.95 -5.04 2.01
C LEU A 108 2.71 -6.34 2.32
N GLU A 109 2.03 -7.33 2.91
CA GLU A 109 2.61 -8.65 3.19
C GLU A 109 3.04 -9.38 1.92
N ALA A 110 2.21 -9.38 0.87
CA ALA A 110 2.52 -10.02 -0.40
C ALA A 110 3.63 -9.31 -1.19
N LEU A 111 3.75 -7.99 -1.04
CA LEU A 111 4.72 -7.18 -1.78
C LEU A 111 6.14 -7.28 -1.20
N ASP A 112 6.29 -7.50 0.12
CA ASP A 112 7.59 -7.56 0.79
C ASP A 112 8.52 -8.67 0.23
N PRO A 113 8.08 -9.94 0.03
CA PRO A 113 8.90 -10.97 -0.61
C PRO A 113 9.30 -10.62 -2.05
N TYR A 114 8.42 -9.94 -2.79
CA TYR A 114 8.72 -9.51 -4.15
C TYR A 114 9.79 -8.42 -4.17
N ILE A 115 9.68 -7.41 -3.29
CA ILE A 115 10.71 -6.39 -3.11
C ILE A 115 12.05 -7.02 -2.76
N ALA A 116 12.09 -7.96 -1.80
CA ALA A 116 13.32 -8.63 -1.41
C ALA A 116 13.98 -9.39 -2.59
N ALA A 117 13.17 -10.02 -3.45
CA ALA A 117 13.68 -10.67 -4.66
C ALA A 117 14.26 -9.66 -5.67
N LEU A 118 13.61 -8.50 -5.84
CA LEU A 118 14.09 -7.42 -6.70
C LEU A 118 15.39 -6.79 -6.17
N GLU A 119 15.51 -6.60 -4.85
CA GLU A 119 16.73 -6.09 -4.20
C GLU A 119 17.93 -7.04 -4.40
N ALA A 120 17.67 -8.34 -4.39
CA ALA A 120 18.68 -9.37 -4.61
C ALA A 120 19.03 -9.60 -6.09
N ASP A 121 18.35 -8.93 -7.03
CA ASP A 121 18.41 -9.22 -8.47
C ASP A 121 18.14 -10.71 -8.79
N ASP A 122 17.29 -11.36 -7.98
CA ASP A 122 16.96 -12.79 -8.10
C ASP A 122 15.72 -12.99 -8.97
N LEU A 123 15.96 -13.25 -10.26
CA LEU A 123 14.89 -13.51 -11.23
C LEU A 123 13.97 -14.67 -10.83
N GLN A 124 14.48 -15.75 -10.24
CA GLN A 124 13.66 -16.92 -9.92
C GLN A 124 12.77 -16.63 -8.71
N ALA A 125 13.31 -15.98 -7.68
CA ALA A 125 12.52 -15.51 -6.56
C ALA A 125 11.48 -14.47 -7.00
N ALA A 126 11.83 -13.55 -7.89
CA ALA A 126 10.91 -12.54 -8.42
C ALA A 126 9.73 -13.20 -9.16
N ARG A 127 10.00 -14.21 -10.01
CA ARG A 127 8.95 -15.03 -10.66
C ARG A 127 8.04 -15.74 -9.67
N ALA A 128 8.62 -16.29 -8.61
CA ALA A 128 7.87 -17.06 -7.61
C ALA A 128 6.94 -16.16 -6.77
N THR A 129 7.30 -14.90 -6.57
CA THR A 129 6.63 -13.99 -5.62
C THR A 129 5.71 -12.97 -6.30
N VAL A 130 6.01 -12.54 -7.54
CA VAL A 130 5.25 -11.48 -8.23
C VAL A 130 3.76 -11.81 -8.40
N LYS A 131 3.41 -13.08 -8.56
CA LYS A 131 2.02 -13.51 -8.71
C LYS A 131 1.16 -13.16 -7.50
N GLU A 132 1.70 -13.34 -6.30
CA GLU A 132 0.96 -13.05 -5.06
C GLU A 132 0.79 -11.54 -4.89
N ALA A 133 1.87 -10.77 -5.11
CA ALA A 133 1.81 -9.30 -5.11
C ALA A 133 0.80 -8.77 -6.14
N HIS A 134 0.75 -9.33 -7.34
CA HIS A 134 -0.23 -9.01 -8.38
C HIS A 134 -1.67 -9.30 -7.95
N ASN A 135 -1.94 -10.44 -7.33
CA ASN A 135 -3.29 -10.78 -6.90
C ASN A 135 -3.76 -9.87 -5.75
N ALA A 136 -2.88 -9.61 -4.78
CA ALA A 136 -3.18 -8.72 -3.66
C ALA A 136 -3.37 -7.26 -4.13
N TYR A 137 -2.61 -6.82 -5.15
CA TYR A 137 -2.82 -5.54 -5.83
C TYR A 137 -4.25 -5.42 -6.40
N HIS A 138 -4.71 -6.40 -7.18
CA HIS A 138 -6.07 -6.38 -7.73
C HIS A 138 -7.14 -6.37 -6.64
N ALA A 139 -6.93 -7.14 -5.56
CA ALA A 139 -7.86 -7.18 -4.45
C ALA A 139 -7.95 -5.84 -3.70
N LEU A 140 -6.81 -5.17 -3.51
CA LEU A 140 -6.74 -3.85 -2.89
C LEU A 140 -7.40 -2.78 -3.77
N THR A 141 -6.96 -2.61 -5.02
CA THR A 141 -7.46 -1.52 -5.87
C THR A 141 -8.93 -1.72 -6.24
N GLY A 142 -9.35 -2.97 -6.47
CA GLY A 142 -10.76 -3.32 -6.65
C GLY A 142 -11.62 -2.90 -5.45
N ARG A 143 -11.26 -3.33 -4.24
CA ARG A 143 -12.04 -2.99 -3.03
C ARG A 143 -12.02 -1.48 -2.74
N ALA A 144 -10.90 -0.81 -2.98
CA ALA A 144 -10.81 0.64 -2.82
C ALA A 144 -11.81 1.37 -3.74
N PHE A 145 -11.90 0.99 -5.02
CA PHE A 145 -12.87 1.60 -5.93
C PHE A 145 -14.33 1.27 -5.57
N GLU A 146 -14.62 0.06 -5.10
CA GLU A 146 -15.96 -0.29 -4.59
C GLU A 146 -16.38 0.65 -3.45
N VAL A 147 -15.53 0.83 -2.44
CA VAL A 147 -15.82 1.71 -1.30
C VAL A 147 -15.96 3.17 -1.74
N LEU A 148 -15.10 3.65 -2.64
CA LEU A 148 -15.23 5.01 -3.19
C LEU A 148 -16.54 5.19 -3.97
N ALA A 149 -16.99 4.18 -4.71
CA ALA A 149 -18.28 4.19 -5.38
C ALA A 149 -19.45 4.19 -4.40
N GLU A 150 -19.38 3.40 -3.31
CA GLU A 150 -20.36 3.41 -2.22
C GLU A 150 -20.45 4.80 -1.57
N MET A 151 -19.32 5.42 -1.24
CA MET A 151 -19.26 6.79 -0.68
C MET A 151 -19.82 7.85 -1.62
N ALA A 152 -19.66 7.67 -2.93
CA ALA A 152 -20.21 8.55 -3.94
C ALA A 152 -21.70 8.30 -4.23
N GLY A 153 -22.32 7.28 -3.63
CA GLY A 153 -23.70 6.89 -3.91
C GLY A 153 -23.91 6.21 -5.27
N LEU A 154 -22.84 5.64 -5.84
CA LEU A 154 -22.82 4.99 -7.15
C LEU A 154 -22.96 3.45 -7.09
N ALA A 155 -22.96 2.86 -5.89
CA ALA A 155 -22.95 1.40 -5.70
C ALA A 155 -24.22 0.66 -6.19
N GLY A 156 -25.25 1.36 -6.67
CA GLY A 156 -26.51 0.78 -7.13
C GLY A 156 -26.72 0.72 -8.65
N ASP A 157 -25.86 1.35 -9.46
CA ASP A 157 -26.12 1.53 -10.90
C ASP A 157 -25.40 0.50 -11.81
N SER A 158 -24.65 -0.42 -11.22
CA SER A 158 -23.95 -1.51 -11.94
C SER A 158 -24.86 -2.67 -12.34
N GLY A 159 -26.13 -2.65 -11.92
CA GLY A 159 -27.13 -3.69 -12.14
C GLY A 159 -27.84 -3.62 -13.49
N GLY A 160 -27.09 -3.37 -14.57
CA GLY A 160 -27.61 -3.57 -15.92
C GLY A 160 -27.89 -5.05 -16.14
N ASP A 161 -29.17 -5.43 -16.05
CA ASP A 161 -29.70 -6.74 -16.43
C ASP A 161 -29.15 -7.19 -17.79
N HIS A 162 -28.09 -7.99 -17.79
CA HIS A 162 -27.69 -8.79 -18.94
C HIS A 162 -28.59 -10.03 -19.00
N HIS A 163 -29.86 -9.82 -19.31
CA HIS A 163 -30.73 -10.90 -19.79
C HIS A 163 -30.27 -11.30 -21.21
N HIS A 164 -29.57 -12.43 -21.29
CA HIS A 164 -29.46 -13.23 -22.51
C HIS A 164 -30.43 -14.41 -22.46
#